data_AF-A0A9Q0MY12-F1
#
_entry.id   AF-A0A9Q0MY12-F1
#
_cell.length_a   1.000
_cell.length_b   1.000
_cell.length_c   1.000
_cell.angle_alpha   90.00
_cell.angle_beta   90.00
_cell.angle_gamma   90.00
#
_symmetry.space_group_name_H-M   'P 1'
#
loop_
_entity.id
_entity.type
_entity.pdbx_description
1 polymer ?
#
loop_
_entity_poly.entity_id
_entity_poly.type
_entity_poly.pdbx_seq_one_letter_code
_entity_poly.pdbx_strand_id
1 'polypeptide(L)'
;IAEITETDFRFSDFEKRLVNPRVVRACTIVLADWEKITTRALKSAVTILHRISFGCKVPGMMYQASLFRIFQSVFHSPNEEHSRELRKFGIYIVRQFVAIAPSNPKIYAEMLFLKSLREANEIEMGYDGAPEPHNKKAWSEEQEDELRHLYMENQNNPQSDQ
;
A
#
# COMPACT_ATOMS: atom_id res chain seq x y z
N ILE A 1 -36.59 -15.89 0.38
CA ILE A 1 -35.43 -16.59 -0.20
C ILE A 1 -34.52 -15.47 -0.69
N ALA A 2 -33.32 -15.31 -0.15
CA ALA A 2 -32.41 -14.26 -0.59
C ALA A 2 -32.11 -14.48 -2.08
N GLU A 3 -32.35 -13.46 -2.90
CA GLU A 3 -31.92 -13.46 -4.30
C GLU A 3 -30.40 -13.57 -4.33
N ILE A 4 -29.91 -14.74 -4.73
CA ILE A 4 -28.50 -14.94 -5.05
C ILE A 4 -28.33 -14.39 -6.47
N THR A 5 -27.98 -13.13 -6.58
CA THR A 5 -27.58 -12.54 -7.87
C THR A 5 -26.18 -13.04 -8.21
N GLU A 6 -26.03 -13.76 -9.33
CA GLU A 6 -24.71 -14.13 -9.87
C GLU A 6 -23.92 -12.84 -10.17
N THR A 7 -22.89 -12.59 -9.38
CA THR A 7 -21.95 -11.49 -9.62
C THR A 7 -20.98 -11.89 -10.72
N ASP A 8 -21.00 -11.15 -11.83
CA ASP A 8 -20.09 -11.34 -12.95
C ASP A 8 -18.63 -11.15 -12.50
N PHE A 9 -17.80 -12.18 -12.62
CA PHE A 9 -16.43 -12.14 -12.12
C PHE A 9 -15.55 -11.29 -13.04
N ARG A 10 -15.28 -10.04 -12.64
CA ARG A 10 -14.33 -9.18 -13.31
C ARG A 10 -12.96 -9.31 -12.66
N PHE A 11 -11.99 -9.83 -13.42
CA PHE A 11 -10.63 -10.05 -12.91
C PHE A 11 -9.97 -8.75 -12.43
N SER A 12 -10.27 -7.62 -13.06
CA SER A 12 -9.80 -6.29 -12.64
C SER A 12 -10.20 -5.92 -11.21
N ASP A 13 -11.37 -6.37 -10.75
CA ASP A 13 -11.84 -6.07 -9.40
C ASP A 13 -11.17 -6.97 -8.36
N PHE A 14 -10.78 -8.17 -8.76
CA PHE A 14 -9.91 -9.04 -7.96
C PHE A 14 -8.50 -8.46 -7.84
N GLU A 15 -7.92 -7.96 -8.93
CA GLU A 15 -6.59 -7.33 -8.91
C GLU A 15 -6.50 -6.16 -7.93
N LYS A 16 -7.53 -5.31 -7.90
CA LYS A 16 -7.60 -4.18 -6.95
C LYS A 16 -7.58 -4.65 -5.49
N ARG A 17 -8.16 -5.81 -5.17
CA ARG A 17 -8.13 -6.38 -3.81
C ARG A 17 -6.74 -6.87 -3.40
N LEU A 18 -5.88 -7.22 -4.36
CA LEU A 18 -4.49 -7.60 -4.10
C LEU A 18 -3.62 -6.41 -3.70
N VAL A 19 -4.02 -5.19 -4.06
CA VAL A 19 -3.30 -3.95 -3.75
C VAL A 19 -3.54 -3.54 -2.30
N ASN A 20 -3.04 -4.37 -1.38
CA ASN A 20 -3.21 -4.23 0.05
C ASN A 20 -1.84 -4.33 0.76
N PRO A 21 -1.50 -3.39 1.66
CA PRO A 21 -0.22 -3.41 2.39
C PRO A 21 0.03 -4.72 3.15
N ARG A 22 -1.04 -5.37 3.63
CA ARG A 22 -0.96 -6.66 4.34
C ARG A 22 -0.51 -7.78 3.42
N VAL A 23 -0.94 -7.78 2.15
CA VAL A 23 -0.52 -8.77 1.14
C VAL A 23 0.96 -8.60 0.85
N VAL A 24 1.40 -7.35 0.60
CA VAL A 24 2.82 -7.04 0.36
C VAL A 24 3.68 -7.47 1.54
N ARG A 25 3.25 -7.16 2.77
CA ARG A 25 3.93 -7.58 4.00
C ARG A 25 4.03 -9.10 4.12
N ALA A 26 2.94 -9.83 3.89
CA ALA A 26 2.94 -11.29 3.98
C ALA A 26 3.89 -11.92 2.96
N CYS A 27 3.87 -11.46 1.71
CA CYS A 27 4.83 -11.93 0.70
C CYS A 27 6.27 -11.58 1.06
N THR A 28 6.52 -10.38 1.61
CA THR A 28 7.85 -9.97 2.06
C THR A 28 8.39 -10.86 3.17
N ILE A 29 7.54 -11.26 4.13
CA ILE A 29 7.90 -12.19 5.21
C ILE A 29 8.29 -13.56 4.63
N VAL A 30 7.49 -14.09 3.69
CA VAL A 30 7.81 -15.37 3.03
C VAL A 30 9.14 -15.29 2.27
N LEU A 31 9.40 -14.18 1.59
CA LEU A 31 10.64 -13.95 0.86
C LEU A 31 11.85 -13.65 1.76
N ALA A 32 11.67 -13.43 3.06
CA ALA A 32 12.79 -13.24 3.97
C ALA A 32 13.63 -14.53 4.11
N ASP A 33 12.97 -15.69 4.11
CA ASP A 33 13.60 -17.01 4.11
C ASP A 33 13.74 -17.60 2.70
N TRP A 34 13.98 -16.75 1.69
CA TRP A 34 13.99 -17.17 0.28
C TRP A 34 14.93 -18.36 -0.01
N GLU A 35 16.01 -18.54 0.74
CA GLU A 35 16.96 -19.66 0.57
C GLU A 35 16.39 -21.02 1.01
N LYS A 36 15.43 -21.03 1.94
CA LYS A 36 14.90 -22.26 2.57
C LYS A 36 13.56 -22.69 1.97
N ILE A 37 12.82 -21.77 1.37
CA ILE A 37 11.50 -22.06 0.80
C ILE A 37 11.61 -22.80 -0.52
N THR A 38 10.54 -23.47 -0.92
CA THR A 38 10.52 -24.14 -2.24
C THR A 38 10.51 -23.11 -3.38
N THR A 39 11.11 -23.47 -4.52
CA THR A 39 11.12 -22.63 -5.74
C THR A 39 9.70 -22.24 -6.17
N ARG A 40 8.72 -23.14 -5.98
CA ARG A 40 7.32 -22.86 -6.30
C ARG A 40 6.76 -21.74 -5.42
N ALA A 41 6.95 -21.81 -4.11
CA ALA A 41 6.48 -20.79 -3.17
C ALA A 41 7.13 -19.43 -3.44
N LEU A 42 8.45 -19.42 -3.68
CA LEU A 42 9.20 -18.22 -4.06
C LEU A 42 8.59 -17.58 -5.32
N LYS A 43 8.45 -18.37 -6.39
CA LYS A 43 7.87 -17.89 -7.66
C LYS A 43 6.45 -17.36 -7.49
N SER A 44 5.62 -18.02 -6.68
CA SER A 44 4.26 -17.55 -6.39
C SER A 44 4.25 -16.20 -5.65
N ALA A 45 5.06 -16.04 -4.60
CA ALA A 45 5.16 -14.77 -3.88
C ALA A 45 5.66 -13.64 -4.78
N VAL A 46 6.71 -13.89 -5.57
CA VAL A 46 7.22 -12.92 -6.56
C VAL A 46 6.16 -12.58 -7.60
N THR A 47 5.38 -13.55 -8.07
CA THR A 47 4.32 -13.32 -9.07
C THR A 47 3.23 -12.41 -8.53
N ILE A 48 2.83 -12.57 -7.26
CA ILE A 48 1.85 -11.69 -6.61
C ILE A 48 2.39 -10.26 -6.52
N LEU A 49 3.62 -10.10 -6.04
CA LEU A 49 4.25 -8.78 -5.93
C LEU A 49 4.45 -8.11 -7.30
N HIS A 50 4.89 -8.89 -8.29
CA HIS A 50 5.01 -8.45 -9.68
C HIS A 50 3.66 -8.04 -10.27
N ARG A 51 2.57 -8.76 -9.95
CA ARG A 51 1.23 -8.40 -10.39
C ARG A 51 0.80 -7.05 -9.83
N ILE A 52 1.09 -6.77 -8.56
CA ILE A 52 0.78 -5.48 -7.93
C ILE A 52 1.61 -4.36 -8.58
N SER A 53 2.92 -4.56 -8.75
CA SER A 53 3.79 -3.50 -9.28
C SER A 53 3.59 -3.25 -10.77
N PHE A 54 3.52 -4.30 -11.59
CA PHE A 54 3.44 -4.18 -13.05
C PHE A 54 1.99 -4.21 -13.56
N GLY A 55 1.18 -5.13 -13.05
CA GLY A 55 -0.22 -5.29 -13.48
C GLY A 55 -1.11 -4.14 -13.00
N CYS A 56 -1.07 -3.84 -11.70
CA CYS A 56 -1.83 -2.73 -11.13
C CYS A 56 -1.13 -1.38 -11.28
N LYS A 57 0.10 -1.35 -11.79
CA LYS A 57 0.94 -0.14 -11.95
C LYS A 57 1.17 0.61 -10.64
N VAL A 58 1.45 -0.12 -9.57
CA VAL A 58 1.74 0.47 -8.25
C VAL A 58 3.10 -0.01 -7.70
N PRO A 59 4.23 0.20 -8.43
CA PRO A 59 5.55 -0.16 -7.91
C PRO A 59 5.90 0.59 -6.61
N GLY A 60 5.28 1.74 -6.33
CA GLY A 60 5.41 2.49 -5.08
C GLY A 60 5.29 1.67 -3.79
N MET A 61 4.40 0.66 -3.79
CA MET A 61 4.19 -0.21 -2.63
C MET A 61 5.38 -1.12 -2.31
N MET A 62 6.26 -1.37 -3.28
CA MET A 62 7.44 -2.22 -3.14
C MET A 62 8.64 -1.45 -2.58
N TYR A 63 8.54 -0.12 -2.47
CA TYR A 63 9.64 0.72 -1.98
C TYR A 63 9.75 0.64 -0.45
N GLN A 64 10.23 -0.50 0.04
CA GLN A 64 10.35 -0.82 1.46
C GLN A 64 11.72 -1.38 1.79
N ALA A 65 12.31 -0.93 2.90
CA ALA A 65 13.67 -1.29 3.27
C ALA A 65 13.86 -2.81 3.44
N SER A 66 12.86 -3.48 4.04
CA SER A 66 12.86 -4.94 4.22
C SER A 66 12.97 -5.69 2.89
N LEU A 67 12.22 -5.26 1.87
CA LEU A 67 12.24 -5.89 0.55
C LEU A 67 13.56 -5.60 -0.18
N PHE A 68 14.09 -4.38 -0.07
CA PHE A 68 15.42 -4.06 -0.61
C PHE A 68 16.54 -4.86 0.03
N ARG A 69 16.47 -5.17 1.33
CA ARG A 69 17.44 -6.06 1.99
C ARG A 69 17.39 -7.48 1.43
N ILE A 70 16.21 -8.00 1.10
CA ILE A 70 16.05 -9.28 0.42
C ILE A 70 16.69 -9.22 -0.98
N PHE A 71 16.40 -8.17 -1.76
CA PHE A 71 17.01 -7.99 -3.08
C PHE A 71 18.53 -7.91 -2.99
N GLN A 72 19.06 -7.17 -2.02
CA GLN A 72 20.49 -7.09 -1.78
C GLN A 72 21.08 -8.47 -1.49
N SER A 73 20.47 -9.26 -0.60
CA SER A 73 20.91 -10.63 -0.30
C SER A 73 20.95 -11.51 -1.55
N VAL A 74 19.86 -11.48 -2.34
CA VAL A 74 19.74 -12.23 -3.59
C VAL A 74 20.79 -11.78 -4.60
N PHE A 75 21.11 -10.50 -4.67
CA PHE A 75 22.09 -9.99 -5.62
C PHE A 75 23.51 -10.46 -5.33
N HIS A 76 23.87 -10.59 -4.04
CA HIS A 76 25.18 -11.07 -3.60
C HIS A 76 25.31 -12.60 -3.64
N SER A 77 24.18 -13.33 -3.63
CA SER A 77 24.16 -14.77 -3.82
C SER A 77 24.58 -15.17 -5.25
N PRO A 78 25.10 -16.39 -5.47
CA PRO A 78 25.26 -16.97 -6.80
C PRO A 78 23.97 -16.93 -7.62
N ASN A 79 24.11 -16.87 -8.94
CA ASN A 79 22.98 -16.85 -9.86
C ASN A 79 22.44 -18.26 -10.08
N GLU A 80 21.51 -18.67 -9.23
CA GLU A 80 20.86 -19.97 -9.29
C GLU A 80 19.47 -19.88 -9.94
N GLU A 81 18.99 -20.99 -10.50
CA GLU A 81 17.63 -21.08 -11.06
C GLU A 81 16.55 -20.76 -10.02
N HIS A 82 16.81 -21.09 -8.76
CA HIS A 82 15.89 -20.89 -7.65
C HIS A 82 15.59 -19.39 -7.39
N SER A 83 16.63 -18.56 -7.34
CA SER A 83 16.52 -17.13 -7.02
C SER A 83 16.38 -16.22 -8.24
N ARG A 84 16.44 -16.78 -9.46
CA ARG A 84 16.41 -16.04 -10.73
C ARG A 84 15.21 -15.09 -10.85
N GLU A 85 14.00 -15.55 -10.54
CA GLU A 85 12.79 -14.74 -10.68
C GLU A 85 12.76 -13.60 -9.65
N LEU A 86 13.17 -13.88 -8.41
CA LEU A 86 13.31 -12.85 -7.38
C LEU A 86 14.38 -11.81 -7.75
N ARG A 87 15.49 -12.25 -8.36
CA ARG A 87 16.54 -11.36 -8.87
C ARG A 87 16.01 -10.44 -9.97
N LYS A 88 15.31 -10.98 -10.98
CA LYS A 88 14.69 -10.17 -12.05
C LYS A 88 13.72 -9.14 -11.49
N PHE A 89 12.86 -9.57 -10.57
CA PHE A 89 11.91 -8.68 -9.91
C PHE A 89 12.61 -7.58 -9.11
N GLY A 90 13.64 -7.92 -8.34
CA GLY A 90 14.44 -6.94 -7.61
C GLY A 90 15.07 -5.90 -8.54
N ILE A 91 15.63 -6.32 -9.67
CA ILE A 91 16.23 -5.41 -10.67
C ILE A 91 15.16 -4.45 -11.20
N TYR A 92 13.97 -4.95 -11.53
CA TYR A 92 12.86 -4.12 -11.99
C TYR A 92 12.48 -3.05 -10.95
N ILE A 93 12.27 -3.44 -9.69
CA ILE A 93 11.89 -2.50 -8.62
C ILE A 93 12.99 -1.47 -8.33
N VAL A 94 14.25 -1.90 -8.26
CA VAL A 94 15.39 -0.98 -8.04
C VAL A 94 15.49 0.06 -9.16
N ARG A 95 15.28 -0.35 -10.42
CA ARG A 95 15.30 0.58 -11.56
C ARG A 95 14.18 1.62 -11.47
N GLN A 96 12.97 1.20 -11.08
CA GLN A 96 11.86 2.13 -10.88
C GLN A 96 12.13 3.10 -9.72
N PHE A 97 12.67 2.59 -8.61
CA PHE A 97 13.02 3.41 -7.45
C PHE A 97 14.07 4.49 -7.81
N VAL A 98 15.15 4.10 -8.49
CA VAL A 98 16.23 5.04 -8.90
C VAL A 98 15.75 6.05 -9.93
N ALA A 99 14.74 5.72 -10.75
CA ALA A 99 14.13 6.67 -11.67
C ALA A 99 13.32 7.76 -10.95
N ILE A 100 12.67 7.42 -9.82
CA ILE A 100 11.81 8.34 -9.07
C ILE A 100 12.60 9.15 -8.02
N ALA A 101 13.63 8.56 -7.42
CA ALA A 101 14.38 9.16 -6.31
C ALA A 101 14.96 10.56 -6.56
N PRO A 102 15.44 10.93 -7.78
CA PRO A 102 15.91 12.28 -8.07
C PRO A 102 14.79 13.33 -8.02
N SER A 103 13.58 12.95 -8.47
CA SER A 103 12.41 13.84 -8.50
C SER A 103 11.73 13.96 -7.14
N ASN A 104 11.82 12.91 -6.31
CA ASN A 104 11.22 12.87 -4.99
C ASN A 104 12.21 12.33 -3.92
N PRO A 105 13.01 13.21 -3.29
CA PRO A 105 13.95 12.82 -2.24
C PRO A 105 13.29 12.27 -0.96
N LYS A 106 11.99 12.53 -0.72
CA LYS A 106 11.29 12.04 0.48
C LYS A 106 11.10 10.52 0.46
N ILE A 107 11.21 9.90 -0.71
CA ILE A 107 11.08 8.45 -0.90
C ILE A 107 12.05 7.64 -0.01
N TYR A 108 13.22 8.21 0.33
CA TYR A 108 14.19 7.56 1.21
C TYR A 108 13.68 7.44 2.66
N ALA A 109 12.98 8.44 3.17
CA ALA A 109 12.35 8.40 4.48
C ALA A 109 11.14 7.45 4.48
N GLU A 110 10.33 7.50 3.42
CA GLU A 110 9.15 6.65 3.29
C GLU A 110 9.46 5.18 3.04
N MET A 111 10.69 4.84 2.66
CA MET A 111 11.14 3.46 2.56
C MET A 111 11.01 2.71 3.91
N LEU A 112 10.98 3.44 5.03
CA LEU A 112 10.85 2.88 6.37
C LEU A 112 9.41 2.44 6.72
N PHE A 113 8.41 2.85 5.94
CA PHE A 113 7.00 2.62 6.24
C PHE A 113 6.29 1.75 5.20
N LEU A 114 5.24 1.05 5.64
CA LEU A 114 4.32 0.33 4.75
C LEU A 114 3.36 1.33 4.12
N LYS A 115 3.27 1.29 2.79
CA LYS A 115 2.48 2.25 2.03
C LYS A 115 1.11 1.69 1.69
N SER A 116 0.09 2.49 1.93
CA SER A 116 -1.23 2.33 1.34
C SER A 116 -1.18 2.59 -0.17
N LEU A 117 -2.23 2.17 -0.89
CA LEU A 117 -2.38 2.45 -2.31
C LEU A 117 -2.29 3.97 -2.61
N ARG A 118 -2.88 4.80 -1.74
CA ARG A 118 -2.85 6.25 -1.90
C ARG A 118 -1.43 6.81 -1.80
N GLU A 119 -0.71 6.46 -0.73
CA GLU A 119 0.69 6.90 -0.55
C GLU A 119 1.60 6.40 -1.69
N ALA A 120 1.37 5.17 -2.16
CA ALA A 120 2.13 4.64 -3.28
C ALA A 120 1.91 5.42 -4.59
N ASN A 121 0.68 5.87 -4.83
CA ASN A 121 0.32 6.73 -5.96
C ASN A 121 0.90 8.15 -5.82
N GLU A 122 0.88 8.72 -4.61
CA GLU A 122 1.46 10.04 -4.31
C GLU A 122 2.97 10.08 -4.58
N ILE A 123 3.68 8.97 -4.38
CA ILE A 123 5.12 8.87 -4.69
C ILE A 123 5.41 8.97 -6.19
N GLU A 124 4.54 8.40 -7.03
CA GLU A 124 4.72 8.34 -8.48
C GLU A 124 4.24 9.61 -9.19
N MET A 125 3.11 10.16 -8.76
CA MET A 125 2.51 11.36 -9.35
C MET A 125 3.06 12.66 -8.73
N GLY A 126 3.86 12.54 -7.67
CA GLY A 126 4.27 13.66 -6.83
C GLY A 126 3.24 13.95 -5.74
N TYR A 127 3.67 14.52 -4.62
CA TYR A 127 2.79 14.95 -3.52
C TYR A 127 2.02 16.23 -3.89
N ASP A 128 1.38 16.24 -5.07
CA ASP A 128 0.64 17.39 -5.53
C ASP A 128 -0.70 17.41 -4.79
N GLY A 129 -0.67 18.19 -3.70
CA GLY A 129 -1.74 18.30 -2.74
C GLY A 129 -1.82 17.06 -1.87
N ALA A 130 -1.35 17.13 -0.62
CA ALA A 130 -1.98 16.32 0.40
C ALA A 130 -3.49 16.63 0.33
N PRO A 131 -4.38 15.67 0.02
CA PRO A 131 -5.76 15.83 0.44
C PRO A 131 -5.70 16.06 1.93
N GLU A 132 -6.16 17.24 2.37
CA GLU A 132 -6.47 17.51 3.77
C GLU A 132 -7.07 16.24 4.37
N PRO A 133 -6.67 15.87 5.60
CA PRO A 133 -7.10 14.62 6.20
C PRO A 133 -8.61 14.49 6.02
N HIS A 134 -9.02 13.50 5.22
CA HIS A 134 -10.39 13.04 5.07
C HIS A 134 -10.79 12.39 6.41
N ASN A 135 -10.93 13.23 7.43
CA ASN A 135 -11.55 13.00 8.73
C ASN A 135 -11.46 14.28 9.55
N LYS A 136 -12.24 15.27 9.13
CA LYS A 136 -13.34 15.85 9.90
C LYS A 136 -14.13 16.66 8.88
N LYS A 137 -15.45 16.46 8.84
CA LYS A 137 -16.36 17.41 8.19
C LYS A 137 -15.93 18.79 8.73
N ALA A 138 -15.34 19.66 7.90
CA ALA A 138 -15.04 21.01 8.32
C ALA A 138 -16.41 21.62 8.68
N TRP A 139 -16.62 21.91 9.95
CA TRP A 139 -17.88 22.48 10.42
C TRP A 139 -17.99 23.85 9.77
N SER A 140 -19.13 24.15 9.13
CA SER A 140 -19.38 25.54 8.72
C SER A 140 -19.52 26.41 9.97
N GLU A 141 -19.31 27.71 9.83
CA GLU A 141 -19.50 28.68 10.92
C GLU A 141 -20.90 28.54 11.55
N GLU A 142 -21.93 28.32 10.73
CA GLU A 142 -23.29 28.01 11.20
C GLU A 142 -23.36 26.74 12.04
N GLN A 143 -22.66 25.67 11.65
CA GLN A 143 -22.66 24.41 12.41
C GLN A 143 -21.88 24.55 13.72
N GLU A 144 -20.83 25.37 13.76
CA GLU A 144 -20.11 25.67 15.01
C GLU A 144 -20.97 26.51 15.96
N ASP A 145 -21.73 27.48 15.44
CA ASP A 145 -22.66 28.29 16.23
C ASP A 145 -23.84 27.48 16.75
N GLU A 146 -24.40 26.57 15.94
CA GLU A 146 -25.46 25.65 16.36
C GLU A 146 -24.96 24.73 17.48
N LEU A 147 -23.73 24.21 17.37
CA LEU A 147 -23.11 23.39 18.41
C LEU A 147 -22.89 24.18 19.71
N ARG A 148 -22.47 25.44 19.62
CA ARG A 148 -22.31 26.34 20.79
C ARG A 148 -23.66 26.60 21.46
N HIS A 149 -24.70 26.85 20.68
CA HIS A 149 -26.06 27.05 21.19
C HIS A 149 -26.56 25.81 21.93
N LEU A 150 -26.49 24.64 21.28
CA LEU A 150 -26.91 23.36 21.87
C LEU A 150 -26.15 23.03 23.16
N TYR A 151 -24.84 23.32 23.20
CA TYR A 151 -24.03 23.11 24.41
C TYR A 151 -24.50 23.98 25.58
N MET A 152 -24.75 25.27 25.34
CA MET A 152 -25.23 26.19 26.37
C MET A 152 -26.66 25.83 26.83
N GLU A 153 -27.52 25.43 25.91
CA GLU A 153 -28.88 25.00 26.20
C GLU A 153 -28.89 23.74 27.08
N ASN A 154 -28.05 22.76 26.77
CA ASN A 154 -27.97 21.50 27.50
C ASN A 154 -27.29 21.67 28.88
N GLN A 155 -26.35 22.63 29.02
CA GLN A 155 -25.83 23.02 30.34
C GLN A 155 -26.89 23.65 31.24
N ASN A 156 -27.83 24.39 30.67
CA ASN A 156 -28.89 25.07 31.42
C ASN A 156 -30.11 24.17 31.66
N ASN A 157 -30.24 23.05 30.95
CA ASN A 157 -31.33 22.10 31.12
C ASN A 157 -30.87 20.65 30.87
N PRO A 158 -30.35 19.94 31.89
CA PRO A 158 -29.78 18.59 31.75
C PRO A 158 -30.83 17.47 31.50
N GLN A 159 -32.05 17.82 31.12
CA GLN A 159 -33.17 16.86 30.93
C GLN A 159 -33.50 16.56 29.47
N SER A 160 -32.72 17.01 28.47
CA SER A 160 -33.04 16.75 27.06
C SER A 160 -32.64 15.38 26.52
N ASP A 161 -32.10 14.47 27.36
CA ASP A 161 -31.72 13.11 26.96
C ASP A 161 -32.84 12.07 27.25
N GLN A 162 -34.07 12.33 26.78
CA GLN A 162 -35.14 11.33 26.67
C GLN A 162 -35.58 11.12 25.23
#